data_AF-A0AAW0VRX1-F1
#
_entry.id   AF-A0AAW0VRX1-F1
#
_cell.length_a   1.000
_cell.length_b   1.000
_cell.length_c   1.000
_cell.angle_alpha   90.00
_cell.angle_beta   90.00
_cell.angle_gamma   90.00
#
_symmetry.space_group_name_H-M   'P 1'
#
loop_
_entity.id
_entity.type
_entity.pdbx_description
1 polymer ?
#
loop_
_entity_poly.entity_id
_entity_poly.type
_entity_poly.pdbx_seq_one_letter_code
_entity_poly.pdbx_strand_id
1 'polypeptide(L)'
;EELKTVVQRNVSDGVHADSLTLRGFLFLHRLFIQRGRHETTWTVLRKFGYNDNLQLSKDYLFPPIRIPPGCSTELNHAGYSFLTSLFEKYDNDKDSALSPQELIDLFSTCPVMPWGPDVLNSVHTNEK
;
A
#
# COMPACT_ATOMS: atom_id res chain seq x y z
N GLU A 1 -5.22 0.34 -23.55
CA GLU A 1 -6.13 1.02 -24.50
C GLU A 1 -7.60 0.63 -24.32
N GLU A 2 -8.05 -0.58 -24.67
CA GLU A 2 -9.49 -0.91 -24.63
C GLU A 2 -10.16 -0.79 -23.24
N LEU A 3 -9.49 -1.21 -22.18
CA LEU A 3 -10.02 -1.11 -20.81
C LEU A 3 -10.21 0.35 -20.38
N LYS A 4 -9.25 1.23 -20.71
CA LYS A 4 -9.33 2.66 -20.38
C LYS A 4 -10.51 3.31 -21.14
N THR A 5 -10.72 2.94 -22.40
CA THR A 5 -11.87 3.41 -23.19
C THR A 5 -13.21 2.98 -22.57
N VAL A 6 -13.31 1.74 -22.10
CA VAL A 6 -14.52 1.26 -21.40
C VAL A 6 -14.75 2.06 -20.11
N VAL A 7 -13.70 2.32 -19.33
CA VAL A 7 -13.79 3.13 -18.10
C VAL A 7 -14.26 4.56 -18.41
N GLN A 8 -13.61 5.23 -19.36
CA GLN A 8 -13.95 6.62 -19.76
C GLN A 8 -15.40 6.77 -20.21
N ARG A 9 -15.97 5.75 -20.87
CA ARG A 9 -17.37 5.76 -21.32
C ARG A 9 -18.39 5.60 -20.19
N ASN A 10 -17.99 5.03 -19.05
CA ASN A 10 -18.92 4.64 -17.97
C ASN A 10 -18.71 5.42 -16.67
N VAL A 11 -17.51 5.95 -16.42
CA VAL A 11 -17.17 6.64 -15.19
C VAL A 11 -16.46 7.93 -15.53
N SER A 12 -17.15 9.04 -15.29
CA SER A 12 -16.61 10.26 -14.70
C SER A 12 -15.16 10.59 -14.99
N ASP A 13 -14.46 10.96 -13.96
CA ASP A 13 -13.02 10.97 -13.73
C ASP A 13 -12.34 9.58 -13.70
N GLY A 14 -12.83 8.59 -14.45
CA GLY A 14 -12.31 7.20 -14.37
C GLY A 14 -10.89 7.02 -14.94
N VAL A 15 -10.47 7.94 -15.82
CA VAL A 15 -9.11 8.02 -16.36
C VAL A 15 -8.67 9.47 -16.30
N HIS A 16 -7.47 9.72 -15.79
CA HIS A 16 -6.86 11.04 -15.69
C HIS A 16 -5.43 10.99 -16.25
N ALA A 17 -5.09 11.91 -17.15
CA ALA A 17 -3.77 11.97 -17.80
C ALA A 17 -3.30 10.59 -18.34
N ASP A 18 -4.17 9.92 -19.11
CA ASP A 18 -3.97 8.56 -19.63
C ASP A 18 -3.68 7.48 -18.56
N SER A 19 -3.98 7.75 -17.30
CA SER A 19 -3.78 6.84 -16.18
C SER A 19 -5.11 6.48 -15.53
N LEU A 20 -5.24 5.23 -15.11
CA LEU A 20 -6.44 4.75 -14.42
C LEU A 20 -6.53 5.40 -13.04
N THR A 21 -7.65 6.02 -12.71
CA THR A 21 -7.87 6.55 -11.35
C THR A 21 -8.36 5.44 -10.43
N LEU A 22 -8.36 5.69 -9.11
CA LEU A 22 -8.96 4.75 -8.15
C LEU A 22 -10.42 4.42 -8.51
N ARG A 23 -11.21 5.42 -8.94
CA ARG A 23 -12.61 5.21 -9.35
C ARG A 23 -12.70 4.32 -10.58
N GLY A 24 -11.82 4.53 -11.57
CA GLY A 24 -11.71 3.66 -12.73
C GLY A 24 -11.33 2.21 -12.37
N PHE A 25 -10.37 2.05 -11.46
CA PHE A 25 -9.94 0.74 -10.96
C PHE A 25 -11.07 -0.02 -10.28
N LEU A 26 -11.80 0.63 -9.36
CA LEU A 26 -12.96 0.03 -8.69
C LEU A 26 -14.07 -0.32 -9.66
N PHE A 27 -14.31 0.53 -10.67
CA PHE A 27 -15.27 0.25 -11.72
C PHE A 27 -14.91 -1.00 -12.53
N LEU A 28 -13.65 -1.20 -12.90
CA LEU A 28 -13.21 -2.40 -13.63
C LEU A 28 -13.48 -3.67 -12.82
N HIS A 29 -13.15 -3.67 -11.52
CA HIS A 29 -13.44 -4.82 -10.66
C HIS A 29 -14.92 -5.10 -10.52
N ARG A 30 -15.76 -4.06 -10.38
CA ARG A 30 -17.22 -4.20 -10.40
C ARG A 30 -17.71 -4.81 -11.73
N LEU A 31 -17.19 -4.31 -12.86
CA LEU A 31 -17.55 -4.79 -14.19
C LEU A 31 -17.19 -6.26 -14.39
N PHE A 32 -16.00 -6.68 -13.94
CA PHE A 32 -15.60 -8.10 -14.02
C PHE A 32 -16.54 -9.00 -13.23
N ILE A 33 -16.93 -8.60 -12.02
CA ILE A 33 -17.89 -9.35 -11.19
C ILE A 33 -19.25 -9.45 -11.90
N GLN A 34 -19.78 -8.34 -12.42
CA GLN A 34 -21.06 -8.31 -13.14
C GLN A 34 -21.07 -9.18 -14.40
N ARG A 35 -19.91 -9.37 -15.04
CA ARG A 35 -19.73 -10.23 -16.22
C ARG A 35 -19.43 -11.69 -15.87
N GLY A 36 -19.53 -12.08 -14.60
CA GLY A 36 -19.24 -13.44 -14.14
C GLY A 36 -17.75 -13.79 -14.10
N ARG A 37 -16.85 -12.81 -14.27
CA ARG A 37 -15.38 -12.97 -14.28
C ARG A 37 -14.74 -12.60 -12.94
N HIS A 38 -15.37 -12.99 -11.84
CA HIS A 38 -14.95 -12.64 -10.48
C HIS A 38 -13.55 -13.19 -10.12
N GLU A 39 -13.12 -14.30 -10.75
CA GLU A 39 -11.77 -14.86 -10.56
C GLU A 39 -10.64 -13.88 -10.91
N THR A 40 -10.87 -12.94 -11.83
CA THR A 40 -9.88 -11.86 -12.11
C THR A 40 -9.67 -10.98 -10.88
N THR A 41 -10.74 -10.63 -10.17
CA THR A 41 -10.68 -9.87 -8.92
C THR A 41 -10.02 -10.68 -7.81
N TRP A 42 -10.39 -11.95 -7.67
CA TRP A 42 -9.79 -12.85 -6.67
C TRP A 42 -8.30 -13.10 -6.90
N THR A 43 -7.86 -13.18 -8.16
CA THR A 43 -6.43 -13.31 -8.50
C THR A 43 -5.63 -12.13 -7.96
N VAL A 44 -6.16 -10.91 -8.11
CA VAL A 44 -5.53 -9.69 -7.56
C VAL A 44 -5.55 -9.74 -6.04
N LEU A 45 -6.70 -10.00 -5.40
CA LEU A 45 -6.80 -10.06 -3.93
C LEU A 45 -5.80 -11.06 -3.32
N ARG A 46 -5.73 -12.28 -3.86
CA ARG A 46 -4.80 -13.32 -3.41
C ARG A 46 -3.34 -12.93 -3.64
N LYS A 47 -3.02 -12.24 -4.74
CA LYS A 47 -1.67 -11.73 -5.01
C LYS A 47 -1.21 -10.73 -3.94
N PHE A 48 -2.14 -9.98 -3.35
CA PHE A 48 -1.90 -9.04 -2.25
C PHE A 48 -2.16 -9.65 -0.86
N GLY A 49 -2.21 -10.98 -0.74
CA GLY A 49 -2.24 -11.68 0.54
C GLY A 49 -3.63 -11.83 1.18
N TYR A 50 -4.70 -11.43 0.50
CA TYR A 50 -6.06 -11.59 1.02
C TYR A 50 -6.57 -13.03 0.85
N ASN A 51 -7.28 -13.52 1.88
CA ASN A 51 -7.98 -14.80 1.87
C ASN A 51 -9.45 -14.67 1.42
N ASP A 52 -10.18 -15.78 1.40
CA ASP A 52 -11.59 -15.81 0.96
C ASP A 52 -12.54 -15.01 1.87
N ASN A 53 -12.10 -14.64 3.08
CA ASN A 53 -12.84 -13.77 4.00
C ASN A 53 -12.47 -12.29 3.85
N LEU A 54 -11.70 -11.92 2.82
CA LEU A 54 -11.15 -10.57 2.60
C LEU A 54 -10.32 -10.06 3.77
N GLN A 55 -9.61 -10.97 4.45
CA GLN A 55 -8.63 -10.65 5.49
C GLN A 55 -7.23 -10.97 4.98
N LEU A 56 -6.24 -10.18 5.37
CA LEU A 56 -4.84 -10.54 5.13
C LEU A 56 -4.53 -11.86 5.85
N SER A 57 -3.95 -12.81 5.11
CA SER A 57 -3.62 -14.12 5.66
C SER A 57 -2.52 -14.00 6.73
N LYS A 58 -2.57 -14.90 7.73
CA LYS A 58 -1.54 -14.93 8.77
C LYS A 58 -0.16 -15.21 8.19
N ASP A 59 -0.06 -16.05 7.17
CA ASP A 59 1.22 -16.38 6.53
C ASP A 59 1.82 -15.18 5.77
N TYR A 60 0.97 -14.28 5.25
CA TYR A 60 1.43 -13.04 4.62
C TYR A 60 1.94 -12.02 5.65
N LEU A 61 1.25 -11.89 6.79
CA LEU A 61 1.62 -10.94 7.85
C LEU A 61 2.77 -11.43 8.75
N PHE A 62 2.82 -12.73 9.00
CA PHE A 62 3.72 -13.38 9.96
C PHE A 62 4.50 -14.52 9.29
N PRO A 63 5.35 -14.22 8.30
CA PRO A 63 6.17 -15.25 7.68
C PRO A 63 7.10 -15.89 8.73
N PRO A 64 7.39 -17.20 8.62
CA PRO A 64 8.24 -17.88 9.57
C PRO A 64 9.68 -17.37 9.47
N ILE A 65 10.16 -16.71 10.52
CA ILE A 65 11.55 -16.29 10.67
C ILE A 65 12.11 -16.91 11.95
N ARG A 66 13.17 -17.72 11.82
CA ARG A 66 13.84 -18.35 12.96
C ARG A 66 15.13 -17.62 13.27
N ILE A 67 15.22 -17.06 14.47
CA ILE A 67 16.40 -16.32 14.95
C ILE A 67 17.10 -17.20 16.00
N PRO A 68 18.34 -17.66 15.76
CA PRO A 68 19.07 -18.44 16.75
C PRO A 68 19.37 -17.64 18.02
N PRO A 69 19.53 -18.30 19.18
CA PRO A 69 19.95 -17.62 20.41
C PRO A 69 21.27 -16.88 20.22
N GLY A 70 21.32 -15.61 20.65
CA GLY A 70 22.50 -14.75 20.54
C GLY A 70 22.67 -14.05 19.19
N CYS A 71 21.76 -14.26 18.22
CA CYS A 71 21.77 -13.52 16.95
C CYS A 71 20.89 -12.27 16.99
N SER A 72 21.25 -11.29 16.14
CA SER A 72 20.43 -10.09 15.85
C SER A 72 19.72 -10.23 14.50
N THR A 73 18.80 -9.30 14.23
CA THR A 73 18.14 -9.14 12.93
C THR A 73 18.33 -7.74 12.42
N GLU A 74 18.75 -7.61 11.16
CA GLU A 74 18.96 -6.33 10.49
C GLU A 74 18.27 -6.34 9.13
N LEU A 75 17.95 -5.16 8.61
CA LEU A 75 17.45 -5.02 7.25
C LEU A 75 18.61 -5.19 6.27
N ASN A 76 18.37 -5.93 5.18
CA ASN A 76 19.33 -5.96 4.07
C ASN A 76 19.19 -4.70 3.20
N HIS A 77 20.09 -4.55 2.22
CA HIS A 77 20.08 -3.41 1.31
C HIS A 77 18.73 -3.21 0.60
N ALA A 78 18.09 -4.29 0.14
CA ALA A 78 16.79 -4.20 -0.53
C ALA A 78 15.67 -3.70 0.41
N GLY A 79 15.68 -4.12 1.67
CA GLY A 79 14.75 -3.64 2.69
C GLY A 79 14.95 -2.15 2.99
N TYR A 80 16.20 -1.70 3.11
CA TYR A 80 16.52 -0.28 3.23
C TYR A 80 16.04 0.52 2.03
N SER A 81 16.35 0.09 0.79
CA SER A 81 15.90 0.78 -0.42
C SER A 81 14.38 0.87 -0.52
N PHE A 82 13.67 -0.19 -0.14
CA PHE A 82 12.20 -0.16 -0.10
C PHE A 82 11.67 0.92 0.87
N LEU A 83 12.21 0.98 2.09
CA LEU A 83 11.79 1.97 3.08
C LEU A 83 12.17 3.40 2.68
N THR A 84 13.33 3.61 2.05
CA THR A 84 13.73 4.92 1.51
C THR A 84 12.77 5.38 0.42
N SER A 85 12.48 4.54 -0.58
CA SER A 85 11.50 4.90 -1.63
C SER A 85 10.09 5.08 -1.09
N LEU A 86 9.73 4.36 -0.02
CA LEU A 86 8.46 4.55 0.66
C LEU A 86 8.41 5.90 1.38
N PHE A 87 9.46 6.30 2.08
CA PHE A 87 9.58 7.61 2.72
C PHE A 87 9.45 8.73 1.68
N GLU A 88 10.28 8.70 0.63
CA GLU A 88 10.30 9.70 -0.44
C GLU A 88 8.96 9.84 -1.19
N LYS A 89 8.18 8.75 -1.24
CA LYS A 89 6.85 8.76 -1.86
C LYS A 89 5.85 9.61 -1.05
N TYR A 90 6.00 9.66 0.27
CA TYR A 90 5.07 10.36 1.16
C TYR A 90 5.59 11.71 1.66
N ASP A 91 6.90 11.99 1.51
CA ASP A 91 7.48 13.32 1.64
C ASP A 91 7.09 14.19 0.42
N ASN A 92 5.92 14.82 0.50
CA ASN A 92 5.32 15.56 -0.61
C ASN A 92 5.99 16.92 -0.82
N ASP A 93 6.43 17.57 0.26
CA ASP A 93 7.08 18.88 0.20
C ASP A 93 8.60 18.79 -0.01
N LYS A 94 9.16 17.57 0.04
CA LYS A 94 10.57 17.24 -0.21
C LYS A 94 11.51 17.88 0.81
N ASP A 95 11.06 18.02 2.05
CA ASP A 95 11.84 18.58 3.13
C ASP A 95 12.71 17.54 3.86
N SER A 96 12.66 16.27 3.43
CA SER A 96 13.35 15.13 4.05
C SER A 96 12.88 14.82 5.47
N ALA A 97 11.64 15.22 5.80
CA ALA A 97 10.90 14.82 6.99
C ALA A 97 9.50 14.34 6.59
N LEU A 98 8.77 13.76 7.55
CA LEU A 98 7.36 13.42 7.36
C LEU A 98 6.54 14.19 8.38
N SER A 99 5.72 15.11 7.88
CA SER A 99 4.75 15.82 8.69
C SER A 99 3.68 14.88 9.27
N PRO A 100 2.91 15.30 10.29
CA PRO A 100 1.84 14.47 10.84
C PRO A 100 0.81 14.01 9.78
N GLN A 101 0.52 14.84 8.78
CA GLN A 101 -0.40 14.46 7.70
C GLN A 101 0.22 13.40 6.77
N GLU A 102 1.49 13.54 6.42
CA GLU A 102 2.20 12.57 5.58
C GLU A 102 2.38 11.22 6.27
N LEU A 103 2.58 11.23 7.60
CA LEU A 103 2.57 10.00 8.40
C LEU A 103 1.19 9.31 8.39
N ILE A 104 0.10 10.08 8.49
CA ILE A 104 -1.26 9.52 8.38
C ILE A 104 -1.45 8.91 6.99
N ASP A 105 -1.01 9.58 5.93
CA ASP A 105 -1.13 9.09 4.56
C ASP A 105 -0.26 7.83 4.32
N LEU A 106 0.97 7.80 4.86
CA LEU A 106 1.87 6.65 4.84
C LEU A 106 1.23 5.41 5.46
N PHE A 107 0.59 5.59 6.63
CA PHE A 107 -0.04 4.49 7.37
C PHE A 107 -1.52 4.29 7.05
N SER A 108 -2.08 4.99 6.05
CA SER A 108 -3.49 4.87 5.64
C SER A 108 -3.90 3.45 5.20
N THR A 109 -2.93 2.61 4.84
CA THR A 109 -3.13 1.20 4.47
C THR A 109 -2.93 0.23 5.64
N CYS A 110 -2.50 0.72 6.80
CA CYS A 110 -2.41 -0.06 8.03
C CYS A 110 -3.77 -0.06 8.74
N PRO A 111 -4.13 -1.15 9.44
CA PRO A 111 -5.39 -1.22 10.19
C PRO A 111 -5.44 -0.25 11.39
N VAL A 112 -4.29 0.14 11.91
CA VAL A 112 -4.11 1.09 13.02
C VAL A 112 -2.78 1.85 12.84
N MET A 113 -2.66 3.02 13.48
CA MET A 113 -1.39 3.74 13.58
C MET A 113 -0.35 2.88 14.31
N PRO A 114 0.74 2.44 13.65
CA PRO A 114 1.70 1.52 14.27
C PRO A 114 2.69 2.23 15.20
N TRP A 115 2.84 3.55 15.07
CA TRP A 115 3.78 4.35 15.85
C TRP A 115 3.08 5.07 16.99
N GLY A 116 3.62 4.92 18.20
CA GLY A 116 3.22 5.70 19.36
C GLY A 116 3.86 7.10 19.36
N PRO A 117 3.43 7.98 20.28
CA PRO A 117 4.00 9.33 20.42
C PRO A 117 5.46 9.32 20.88
N ASP A 118 5.92 8.22 21.46
CA ASP A 118 7.30 7.98 21.92
C ASP A 118 8.30 7.92 20.76
N VAL A 119 7.86 7.54 19.56
CA VAL A 119 8.72 7.47 18.37
C VAL A 119 9.36 8.83 18.07
N LEU A 120 8.63 9.93 18.25
CA LEU A 120 9.13 11.29 18.00
C LEU A 120 10.30 11.69 18.91
N ASN A 121 10.46 11.01 20.05
CA ASN A 121 11.58 11.23 20.98
C ASN A 121 12.69 10.18 20.84
N SER A 122 12.49 9.18 19.99
CA SER A 122 13.39 8.02 19.86
C SER A 122 14.29 8.10 18.62
N VAL A 123 13.95 8.95 17.66
CA VAL A 123 14.69 9.14 16.40
C VAL A 123 14.94 10.62 16.15
N HIS A 124 15.83 10.93 15.20
CA HIS A 124 16.07 12.31 14.79
C HIS A 124 14.80 12.93 14.20
N THR A 125 14.42 14.09 14.70
CA THR A 125 13.35 14.95 14.16
C THR A 125 13.93 16.29 13.71
N ASN A 126 13.27 16.95 12.77
CA ASN A 126 13.59 18.34 12.41
C ASN A 126 13.02 19.31 13.46
N GLU A 127 13.37 20.60 13.34
CA GLU A 127 12.88 21.68 14.22
C GLU A 127 11.51 22.23 13.81
N LYS A 128 10.90 21.68 12.75
CA LYS A 128 9.68 22.19 12.11
C LYS A 128 8.45 21.39 12.52
#